data_AF-A0A068F243-F1
#
_entry.id   AF-A0A068F243-F1
#
_cell.length_a   1.000
_cell.length_b   1.000
_cell.length_c   1.000
_cell.angle_alpha   90.00
_cell.angle_beta   90.00
_cell.angle_gamma   90.00
#
_symmetry.space_group_name_H-M   'P 1'
#
loop_
_entity.id
_entity.type
_entity.pdbx_description
1 polymer ?
#
loop_
_entity_poly.entity_id
_entity_poly.type
_entity_poly.pdbx_seq_one_letter_code
_entity_poly.pdbx_strand_id
1 'polypeptide(L)' 'MSKTFASFMILLVISLVSFGTWQLFLGNFEAAFSSVPFLLAVYFFVKVYRK' A
#
# COMPACT_ATOMS: atom_id res chain seq x y z
N MET A 1 2.82 -11.32 14.18
CA MET A 1 2.00 -10.14 13.81
C MET A 1 0.70 -10.19 14.59
N SER A 2 0.34 -9.14 15.35
CA SER A 2 -0.94 -9.12 16.08
C SER A 2 -2.11 -8.92 15.12
N LYS A 3 -3.31 -9.42 15.47
CA LYS A 3 -4.51 -9.28 14.63
C LYS A 3 -4.81 -7.81 14.33
N THR A 4 -4.71 -6.94 15.33
CA THR A 4 -4.90 -5.49 15.20
C THR A 4 -3.94 -4.88 14.18
N PHE A 5 -2.66 -5.24 14.26
CA PHE A 5 -1.66 -4.73 13.33
C PHE A 5 -1.89 -5.24 11.90
N ALA A 6 -2.33 -6.49 11.75
CA ALA A 6 -2.70 -7.03 10.43
C ALA A 6 -3.90 -6.28 9.83
N SER A 7 -4.93 -6.00 10.61
CA SER A 7 -6.07 -5.19 10.17
C SER A 7 -5.63 -3.79 9.71
N PHE A 8 -4.74 -3.14 10.45
CA PHE A 8 -4.20 -1.83 10.06
C PHE A 8 -3.43 -1.88 8.74
N MET A 9 -2.58 -2.89 8.56
CA MET A 9 -1.83 -3.08 7.31
C MET A 9 -2.75 -3.32 6.10
N ILE A 10 -3.82 -4.10 6.28
CA ILE A 10 -4.82 -4.33 5.22
C ILE A 10 -5.50 -3.01 4.84
N LEU A 11 -5.94 -2.22 5.82
CA LEU A 11 -6.55 -0.91 5.56
C LEU A 11 -5.58 0.03 4.84
N LEU A 12 -4.32 0.07 5.26
CA LEU A 12 -3.28 0.87 4.60
C LEU A 12 -3.10 0.48 3.14
N VAL A 13 -3.01 -0.82 2.83
CA VAL A 13 -2.87 -1.31 1.45
C VAL A 13 -4.08 -0.92 0.61
N ILE A 14 -5.29 -1.09 1.14
CA ILE A 14 -6.52 -0.68 0.43
C ILE A 14 -6.46 0.81 0.12
N SER A 15 -6.11 1.66 1.10
CA SER A 15 -5.99 3.11 0.88
C SER A 15 -4.96 3.46 -0.19
N LEU A 16 -3.79 2.83 -0.19
CA LEU A 16 -2.74 3.08 -1.18
C LEU A 16 -3.17 2.67 -2.59
N VAL A 17 -3.81 1.51 -2.72
CA VAL A 17 -4.30 1.01 -4.02
C VAL A 17 -5.44 1.90 -4.54
N SER A 18 -6.41 2.25 -3.70
CA SER A 18 -7.50 3.13 -4.07
C SER A 18 -6.99 4.52 -4.48
N PHE A 19 -6.05 5.09 -3.72
CA PHE A 19 -5.43 6.37 -4.05
C PHE A 19 -4.68 6.31 -5.39
N GLY A 20 -3.78 5.33 -5.56
CA GLY A 20 -3.03 5.18 -6.81
C GLY A 20 -3.96 5.01 -8.01
N THR A 21 -4.99 4.18 -7.88
CA THR A 21 -5.99 3.95 -8.94
C THR A 21 -6.78 5.23 -9.27
N TRP A 22 -7.19 6.00 -8.25
CA TRP A 22 -7.87 7.27 -8.46
C TRP A 22 -6.99 8.30 -9.18
N GLN A 23 -5.72 8.41 -8.80
CA GLN A 23 -4.77 9.29 -9.46
C GLN A 23 -4.48 8.87 -10.91
N LEU A 24 -4.41 7.56 -11.19
CA LEU A 24 -4.31 7.05 -12.56
C LEU A 24 -5.54 7.43 -13.40
N PHE A 25 -6.75 7.32 -12.82
CA PHE A 25 -7.99 7.74 -13.49
C PHE A 25 -8.00 9.24 -13.82
N LEU A 26 -7.43 10.07 -12.95
CA LEU A 26 -7.26 11.50 -13.18
C LEU A 26 -6.11 11.85 -14.15
N GLY A 27 -5.34 10.87 -14.62
CA GLY A 27 -4.15 11.09 -15.46
C GLY A 27 -2.94 11.65 -14.71
N ASN A 28 -2.97 11.68 -13.38
CA ASN A 28 -1.87 12.17 -12.54
C ASN A 28 -0.89 11.05 -12.21
N PHE A 29 -0.02 10.73 -13.17
CA PHE A 29 0.95 9.64 -13.04
C PHE A 29 1.95 9.84 -11.91
N GLU A 30 2.41 11.07 -11.67
CA GLU A 30 3.36 11.36 -10.60
C GLU A 30 2.77 11.03 -9.22
N ALA A 31 1.54 11.51 -8.96
CA ALA A 31 0.85 11.19 -7.72
C ALA A 31 0.51 9.69 -7.62
N ALA A 32 0.10 9.04 -8.70
CA ALA A 32 -0.12 7.59 -8.70
C ALA A 32 1.14 6.80 -8.32
N PHE A 33 2.29 7.15 -8.92
CA PHE A 33 3.57 6.49 -8.66
C PHE A 33 4.07 6.72 -7.22
N SER A 34 3.67 7.81 -6.57
CA SER A 34 4.00 8.04 -5.16
C SER A 34 3.49 6.92 -4.24
N SER A 35 2.46 6.16 -4.64
CA SER A 35 1.95 5.01 -3.86
C SER A 35 2.88 3.78 -3.89
N VAL A 36 3.73 3.65 -4.91
CA VAL A 36 4.54 2.45 -5.16
C VAL A 36 5.60 2.20 -4.07
N PRO A 37 6.41 3.18 -3.63
CA PRO A 37 7.37 2.98 -2.55
C PRO A 37 6.72 2.48 -1.26
N PHE A 38 5.53 2.97 -0.93
CA PHE A 38 4.79 2.53 0.26
C PHE A 38 4.29 1.08 0.12
N LEU A 39 3.76 0.71 -1.04
CA LEU A 39 3.35 -0.67 -1.31
C LEU A 39 4.53 -1.64 -1.25
N LEU A 40 5.70 -1.24 -1.77
CA LEU A 40 6.94 -2.01 -1.65
C LEU A 40 7.38 -2.17 -0.19
N ALA A 41 7.34 -1.09 0.61
CA ALA A 41 7.67 -1.15 2.03
C ALA A 41 6.75 -2.14 2.78
N VAL A 42 5.44 -2.09 2.51
CA VAL A 42 4.48 -3.05 3.09
C VAL A 42 4.79 -4.48 2.65
N TYR A 43 5.08 -4.70 1.36
CA TYR A 43 5.44 -6.02 0.84
C TYR A 43 6.67 -6.61 1.54
N PHE A 44 7.77 -5.84 1.62
CA PHE A 44 8.99 -6.30 2.28
C PHE A 44 8.76 -6.55 3.77
N PHE A 45 8.04 -5.66 4.45
CA PHE A 45 7.67 -5.83 5.85
C PHE A 45 6.91 -7.16 6.06
N VAL A 46 5.83 -7.38 5.32
CA VAL A 46 5.03 -8.61 5.44
C VAL A 46 5.84 -9.85 5.07
N LYS A 47 6.68 -9.77 4.04
CA LYS A 47 7.54 -10.88 3.60
C LYS A 47 8.56 -11.28 4.67
N VAL A 48 9.17 -10.30 5.35
CA VAL A 48 10.11 -10.56 6.46
C VAL A 48 9.38 -11.22 7.64
N TYR A 49 8.17 -10.77 7.98
CA TYR A 49 7.38 -11.35 9.08
C TYR A 49 6.84 -12.77 8.82
N ARG A 50 6.77 -13.20 7.55
CA ARG A 50 6.31 -14.55 7.19
C ARG A 50 7.44 -15.59 7.26
N LYS A 51 8.69 -15.14 7.19
CA LYS A 51 9.88 -15.99 7.34
C LYS A 51 10.14 -16.28 8.81
#